data_AF-A0A7I8VJL2-F1
#
_entry.id   AF-A0A7I8VJL2-F1
#
_cell.length_a   1.000
_cell.length_b   1.000
_cell.length_c   1.000
_cell.angle_alpha   90.00
_cell.angle_beta   90.00
_cell.angle_gamma   90.00
#
_symmetry.space_group_name_H-M   'P 1'
#
loop_
_entity.id
_entity.type
_entity.pdbx_description
1 polymer ?
#
loop_
_entity_poly.entity_id
_entity_poly.type
_entity_poly.pdbx_seq_one_letter_code
_entity_poly.pdbx_strand_id
1 'polypeptide(L)'
;MFEKKVEKTNELIIKQGDYGDYMYVVEEGKFEALLLKNEKGKNGKAEYVRTVPPKVYDNEGFFGELALMYNTVRAACIISRSPGKLWVLDRQTFRRTIIKSTHEKLKQYEEFLQKVPLFNELTNYERNNIAYALQTIEFKDKDIILKQGEPGDSMYFVEKGLVKCTIKDKIEGEKEVSKIGPGGYFGELALLSEKPRAASVYATGDTKVAKLSRKDFDRLLGNCQDILKRNAEAYEKQLRKVFGSSKDIESIL
;
A
#
# COMPACT_ATOMS: atom_id res chain seq x y z
N MET A 1 -29.68 -3.55 4.99
CA MET A 1 -28.83 -4.70 4.62
C MET A 1 -29.75 -5.87 4.33
N PHE A 2 -29.44 -6.71 3.34
CA PHE A 2 -30.21 -7.92 3.03
C PHE A 2 -29.28 -9.08 2.67
N GLU A 3 -29.78 -10.30 2.74
CA GLU A 3 -29.03 -11.52 2.44
C GLU A 3 -29.07 -11.84 0.95
N LYS A 4 -27.93 -12.23 0.37
CA LYS A 4 -27.81 -12.82 -0.97
C LYS A 4 -27.19 -14.22 -0.86
N LYS A 5 -27.94 -15.23 -1.28
CA LYS A 5 -27.45 -16.60 -1.44
C LYS A 5 -26.76 -16.76 -2.80
N VAL A 6 -25.64 -17.48 -2.80
CA VAL A 6 -24.87 -17.84 -3.99
C VAL A 6 -24.89 -19.35 -4.10
N GLU A 7 -25.56 -19.87 -5.12
CA GLU A 7 -25.87 -21.30 -5.22
C GLU A 7 -24.83 -22.09 -6.03
N LYS A 8 -24.11 -21.41 -6.91
CA LYS A 8 -23.23 -22.06 -7.90
C LYS A 8 -21.79 -21.61 -7.75
N THR A 9 -20.87 -22.51 -8.06
CA THR A 9 -19.46 -22.18 -8.28
C THR A 9 -19.28 -21.48 -9.62
N ASN A 10 -18.36 -20.51 -9.69
CA ASN A 10 -18.09 -19.63 -10.83
C ASN A 10 -19.23 -18.68 -11.20
N GLU A 11 -20.12 -18.36 -10.26
CA GLU A 11 -21.11 -17.30 -10.42
C GLU A 11 -20.42 -15.93 -10.36
N LEU A 12 -20.73 -15.03 -11.30
CA LEU A 12 -20.20 -13.67 -11.33
C LEU A 12 -21.01 -12.77 -10.39
N ILE A 13 -20.38 -12.33 -9.30
CA ILE A 13 -21.01 -11.49 -8.27
C ILE A 13 -20.82 -10.01 -8.57
N ILE A 14 -19.62 -9.65 -9.02
CA ILE A 14 -19.26 -8.31 -9.46
C ILE A 14 -18.56 -8.46 -10.81
N LYS A 15 -18.90 -7.61 -11.77
CA LYS A 15 -18.17 -7.46 -13.02
C LYS A 15 -17.34 -6.18 -13.00
N GLN A 16 -16.08 -6.27 -13.39
CA GLN A 16 -15.21 -5.12 -13.57
C GLN A 16 -15.80 -4.15 -14.61
N GLY A 17 -15.70 -2.85 -14.35
CA GLY A 17 -16.21 -1.79 -15.24
C GLY A 17 -17.67 -1.39 -14.99
N ASP A 18 -18.46 -2.21 -14.30
CA ASP A 18 -19.85 -1.86 -13.98
C ASP A 18 -19.92 -0.76 -12.90
N TYR A 19 -21.01 -0.01 -12.85
CA TYR A 19 -21.29 0.85 -11.70
C TYR A 19 -21.67 -0.02 -10.49
N GLY A 20 -21.15 0.33 -9.31
CA GLY A 20 -21.39 -0.44 -8.09
C GLY A 20 -22.26 0.29 -7.10
N ASP A 21 -23.43 -0.25 -6.77
CA ASP A 21 -24.34 0.35 -5.77
C ASP A 21 -24.40 -0.40 -4.44
N TYR A 22 -23.74 -1.56 -4.39
CA TYR A 22 -23.68 -2.41 -3.21
C TYR A 22 -22.24 -2.81 -2.85
N MET A 23 -22.01 -3.08 -1.56
CA MET A 23 -20.89 -3.87 -1.08
C MET A 23 -21.41 -5.15 -0.47
N TYR A 24 -20.52 -6.12 -0.35
CA TYR A 24 -20.84 -7.47 0.09
C TYR A 24 -19.92 -7.85 1.24
N VAL A 25 -20.47 -8.40 2.31
CA VAL A 25 -19.73 -9.01 3.42
C VAL A 25 -19.93 -10.51 3.34
N VAL A 26 -18.82 -11.27 3.38
CA VAL A 26 -18.85 -12.72 3.28
C VAL A 26 -19.24 -13.30 4.64
N GLU A 27 -20.34 -14.06 4.66
CA GLU A 27 -20.74 -14.88 5.80
C GLU A 27 -20.26 -16.32 5.60
N GLU A 28 -20.47 -16.88 4.41
CA GLU A 28 -20.08 -18.26 4.08
C GLU A 28 -19.64 -18.37 2.62
N GLY A 29 -18.76 -19.31 2.34
CA GLY A 29 -18.28 -19.66 1.00
C GLY A 29 -16.95 -19.01 0.62
N LYS A 30 -16.43 -19.45 -0.53
CA LYS A 30 -15.17 -18.97 -1.09
C LYS A 30 -15.42 -18.08 -2.29
N PHE A 31 -14.76 -16.93 -2.33
CA PHE A 31 -14.84 -15.96 -3.41
C PHE A 31 -13.45 -15.52 -3.84
N GLU A 32 -13.30 -15.14 -5.11
CA GLU A 32 -12.01 -14.74 -5.67
C GLU A 32 -12.16 -13.52 -6.57
N ALA A 33 -11.20 -12.60 -6.45
CA ALA A 33 -11.09 -11.45 -7.33
C ALA A 33 -10.28 -11.77 -8.59
N LEU A 34 -10.82 -11.35 -9.75
CA LEU A 34 -10.18 -11.50 -11.05
C LEU A 34 -10.15 -10.15 -11.78
N LEU A 35 -9.12 -9.92 -12.58
CA LEU A 35 -9.02 -8.79 -13.49
C LEU A 35 -9.32 -9.21 -14.92
N LEU A 36 -10.11 -8.41 -15.61
CA LEU A 36 -10.37 -8.56 -17.03
C LEU A 36 -9.12 -8.15 -17.82
N LYS A 37 -8.54 -9.12 -18.54
CA LYS A 37 -7.36 -8.90 -19.39
C LYS A 37 -7.75 -8.50 -20.81
N ASN A 38 -8.77 -9.14 -21.37
CA ASN A 38 -9.26 -8.85 -22.71
C ASN A 38 -10.76 -9.15 -22.80
N GLU A 39 -11.54 -8.17 -23.27
CA GLU A 39 -12.98 -8.33 -23.49
C GLU A 39 -13.33 -9.29 -24.62
N LYS A 40 -12.46 -9.39 -25.63
CA LYS A 40 -12.60 -10.28 -26.79
C LYS A 40 -11.36 -11.17 -26.90
N GLY A 41 -11.27 -12.16 -26.01
CA GLY A 41 -10.22 -13.17 -26.05
C GLY A 41 -10.27 -14.02 -27.32
N LYS A 42 -9.32 -14.94 -27.46
CA LYS A 42 -9.09 -15.72 -28.71
C LYS A 42 -10.32 -16.49 -29.22
N ASN A 43 -11.30 -16.76 -28.35
CA ASN A 43 -12.52 -17.50 -28.67
C ASN A 43 -13.80 -16.65 -28.55
N GLY A 44 -13.69 -15.30 -28.56
CA GLY A 44 -14.83 -14.39 -28.36
C GLY A 44 -15.36 -14.33 -26.92
N LYS A 45 -14.70 -15.00 -25.97
CA LYS A 45 -14.98 -14.94 -24.54
C LYS A 45 -14.00 -14.00 -23.85
N ALA A 46 -14.46 -13.31 -22.81
CA ALA A 46 -13.63 -12.49 -21.96
C ALA A 46 -12.54 -13.34 -21.28
N GLU A 47 -11.29 -12.87 -21.33
CA GLU A 47 -10.15 -13.48 -20.65
C GLU A 47 -9.92 -12.77 -19.32
N TYR A 48 -9.83 -13.55 -18.24
CA TYR A 48 -9.59 -13.06 -16.89
C TYR A 48 -8.27 -13.60 -16.36
N VAL A 49 -7.60 -12.78 -15.56
CA VAL A 49 -6.40 -13.16 -14.81
C VAL A 49 -6.64 -13.00 -13.31
N ARG A 50 -5.92 -13.77 -12.51
CA ARG A 50 -5.92 -13.57 -11.05
C ARG A 50 -5.29 -12.23 -10.70
N THR A 51 -5.78 -11.59 -9.64
CA THR A 51 -5.05 -10.47 -9.05
C THR A 51 -3.68 -10.95 -8.55
N VAL A 52 -2.70 -10.05 -8.53
CA VAL A 52 -1.38 -10.33 -7.96
C VAL A 52 -1.14 -9.31 -6.83
N PRO A 53 -1.07 -9.76 -5.56
CA PRO A 53 -1.31 -11.13 -5.09
C PRO A 53 -2.77 -11.59 -5.25
N PRO A 54 -3.03 -12.91 -5.27
CA PRO A 54 -4.40 -13.44 -5.34
C PRO A 54 -5.24 -12.95 -4.15
N LYS A 55 -6.38 -12.33 -4.43
CA LYS A 55 -7.33 -11.88 -3.40
C LYS A 55 -8.48 -12.87 -3.31
N VAL A 56 -8.42 -13.71 -2.29
CA VAL A 56 -9.40 -14.76 -1.98
C VAL A 56 -10.07 -14.43 -0.65
N TYR A 57 -11.37 -14.66 -0.58
CA TYR A 57 -12.20 -14.50 0.61
C TYR A 57 -12.73 -15.89 0.97
N ASP A 58 -12.51 -16.35 2.19
CA ASP A 58 -12.86 -17.71 2.62
C ASP A 58 -13.64 -17.66 3.94
N ASN A 59 -14.98 -17.63 3.84
CA ASN A 59 -15.91 -17.43 4.96
C ASN A 59 -15.67 -16.13 5.78
N GLU A 60 -14.90 -15.19 5.25
CA GLU A 60 -14.63 -13.91 5.89
C GLU A 60 -14.31 -12.81 4.87
N GLY A 61 -14.34 -11.56 5.35
CA GLY A 61 -13.97 -10.38 4.58
C GLY A 61 -15.14 -9.73 3.85
N PHE A 62 -14.83 -8.69 3.07
CA PHE A 62 -15.81 -7.91 2.31
C PHE A 62 -15.22 -7.43 0.99
N PHE A 63 -16.09 -7.09 0.05
CA PHE A 63 -15.70 -6.57 -1.26
C PHE A 63 -16.77 -5.66 -1.88
N GLY A 64 -16.36 -4.83 -2.84
CA GLY A 64 -17.25 -3.92 -3.57
C GLY A 64 -17.45 -2.54 -2.91
N GLU A 65 -16.73 -2.28 -1.83
CA GLU A 65 -16.72 -1.03 -1.07
C GLU A 65 -16.15 0.15 -1.87
N LEU A 66 -15.18 -0.09 -2.75
CA LEU A 66 -14.45 0.98 -3.45
C LEU A 66 -15.36 1.80 -4.37
N ALA A 67 -16.22 1.13 -5.14
CA ALA A 67 -17.18 1.81 -6.01
C ALA A 67 -18.17 2.69 -5.21
N LEU A 68 -18.46 2.29 -3.96
CA LEU A 68 -19.34 3.05 -3.07
C LEU A 68 -18.65 4.27 -2.47
N MET A 69 -17.38 4.13 -2.08
CA MET A 69 -16.58 5.21 -1.50
C MET A 69 -16.24 6.28 -2.53
N TYR A 70 -15.66 5.88 -3.66
CA TYR A 70 -15.04 6.81 -4.59
C TYR A 70 -15.94 7.18 -5.77
N ASN A 71 -17.18 6.67 -5.80
CA ASN A 71 -18.09 6.85 -6.93
C ASN A 71 -17.45 6.44 -8.27
N THR A 72 -16.66 5.37 -8.25
CA THR A 72 -15.97 4.79 -9.40
C THR A 72 -16.66 3.51 -9.87
N VAL A 73 -16.31 3.05 -11.06
CA VAL A 73 -16.70 1.72 -11.56
C VAL A 73 -15.98 0.61 -10.79
N ARG A 74 -16.51 -0.61 -10.85
CA ARG A 74 -15.93 -1.80 -10.23
C ARG A 74 -14.51 -2.04 -10.74
N ALA A 75 -13.55 -2.09 -9.83
CA ALA A 75 -12.13 -2.25 -10.16
C ALA A 75 -11.72 -3.68 -10.58
N ALA A 76 -12.49 -4.68 -10.16
CA ALA A 76 -12.23 -6.09 -10.45
C ALA A 76 -13.55 -6.87 -10.53
N CYS A 77 -13.51 -8.04 -11.15
CA CYS A 77 -14.57 -9.03 -11.05
C CYS A 77 -14.46 -9.79 -9.72
N ILE A 78 -15.59 -10.19 -9.16
CA ILE A 78 -15.64 -11.16 -8.06
C ILE A 78 -16.47 -12.34 -8.53
N ILE A 79 -15.91 -13.54 -8.38
CA ILE A 79 -16.60 -14.79 -8.68
C ILE A 79 -16.65 -15.70 -7.46
N SER A 80 -17.67 -16.55 -7.39
CA SER A 80 -17.73 -17.62 -6.40
C SER A 80 -16.82 -18.79 -6.77
N ARG A 81 -16.23 -19.42 -5.76
CA ARG A 81 -15.47 -20.68 -5.85
C ARG A 81 -16.16 -21.83 -5.11
N SER A 82 -17.16 -21.51 -4.30
CA SER A 82 -18.13 -22.44 -3.74
C SER A 82 -19.50 -21.76 -3.64
N PRO A 83 -20.59 -22.52 -3.41
CA PRO A 83 -21.80 -21.94 -2.86
C PRO A 83 -21.50 -21.18 -1.55
N GLY A 84 -22.30 -20.17 -1.25
CA GLY A 84 -22.04 -19.28 -0.12
C GLY A 84 -23.14 -18.28 0.14
N LYS A 85 -22.90 -17.41 1.11
CA LYS A 85 -23.85 -16.45 1.65
C LYS A 85 -23.17 -15.10 1.86
N LEU A 86 -23.83 -14.05 1.38
CA LEU A 86 -23.34 -12.68 1.42
C LEU A 86 -24.36 -11.76 2.08
N TRP A 87 -23.89 -10.85 2.92
CA TRP A 87 -24.67 -9.69 3.36
C TRP A 87 -24.44 -8.52 2.43
N VAL A 88 -25.52 -7.95 1.90
CA VAL A 88 -25.48 -6.86 0.92
C VAL A 88 -25.87 -5.54 1.59
N LEU A 89 -24.99 -4.55 1.47
CA LEU A 89 -25.18 -3.20 1.99
C LEU A 89 -25.19 -2.19 0.83
N ASP A 90 -26.22 -1.34 0.77
CA ASP A 90 -26.37 -0.33 -0.26
C ASP A 90 -25.47 0.90 -0.01
N ARG A 91 -25.22 1.65 -1.09
CA ARG A 91 -24.41 2.87 -1.11
C ARG A 91 -24.82 3.89 -0.05
N GLN A 92 -26.11 4.15 0.12
CA GLN A 92 -26.58 5.20 1.03
C GLN A 92 -26.34 4.80 2.47
N THR A 93 -26.69 3.57 2.84
CA THR A 93 -26.43 3.03 4.17
C THR A 93 -24.94 2.97 4.44
N PHE A 94 -24.14 2.43 3.51
CA PHE A 94 -22.69 2.37 3.64
C PHE A 94 -22.05 3.75 3.86
N ARG A 95 -22.39 4.76 3.05
CA ARG A 95 -21.82 6.12 3.19
C ARG A 95 -22.32 6.85 4.44
N ARG A 96 -23.50 6.53 4.95
CA ARG A 96 -24.02 7.10 6.21
C ARG A 96 -23.36 6.43 7.44
N THR A 97 -23.08 5.14 7.37
CA THR A 97 -22.52 4.35 8.48
C THR A 97 -21.00 4.42 8.58
N ILE A 98 -20.28 4.49 7.44
CA ILE A 98 -18.84 4.81 7.42
C ILE A 98 -18.73 6.32 7.65
N ILE A 99 -18.72 6.70 8.92
CA ILE A 99 -18.65 8.07 9.45
C ILE A 99 -17.66 8.91 8.62
N LYS A 100 -18.06 10.15 8.29
CA LYS A 100 -17.29 11.17 7.55
C LYS A 100 -15.77 11.09 7.74
N SER A 101 -15.30 10.85 8.97
CA SER A 101 -13.89 10.72 9.33
C SER A 101 -13.10 9.61 8.61
N THR A 102 -13.68 8.42 8.40
CA THR A 102 -12.96 7.31 7.73
C THR A 102 -12.89 7.56 6.22
N HIS A 103 -13.95 8.08 5.62
CA HIS A 103 -13.97 8.46 4.22
C HIS A 103 -13.03 9.65 3.94
N GLU A 104 -13.03 10.66 4.81
CA GLU A 104 -12.11 11.80 4.74
C GLU A 104 -10.65 11.35 4.88
N LYS A 105 -10.34 10.45 5.82
CA LYS A 105 -8.98 9.90 5.99
C LYS A 105 -8.51 9.14 4.74
N LEU A 106 -9.37 8.30 4.16
CA LEU A 106 -9.04 7.54 2.95
C LEU A 106 -8.86 8.46 1.73
N LYS A 107 -9.69 9.49 1.61
CA LYS A 107 -9.54 10.50 0.55
C LYS A 107 -8.23 11.28 0.71
N GLN A 108 -7.87 11.66 1.94
CA GLN A 108 -6.58 12.31 2.22
C GLN A 108 -5.39 11.41 1.84
N TYR A 109 -5.45 10.11 2.13
CA TYR A 109 -4.41 9.18 1.69
C TYR A 109 -4.36 9.04 0.17
N GLU A 110 -5.49 8.98 -0.52
CA GLU A 110 -5.51 8.89 -1.98
C GLU A 110 -4.84 10.13 -2.62
N GLU A 111 -5.24 11.33 -2.20
CA GLU A 111 -4.64 12.60 -2.65
C GLU A 111 -3.14 12.68 -2.33
N PHE A 112 -2.73 12.14 -1.19
CA PHE A 112 -1.32 12.04 -0.81
C PHE A 112 -0.56 11.05 -1.70
N LEU A 113 -1.10 9.84 -1.89
CA LEU A 113 -0.46 8.77 -2.66
C LEU A 113 -0.32 9.12 -4.13
N GLN A 114 -1.18 9.98 -4.67
CA GLN A 114 -1.00 10.54 -6.02
C GLN A 114 0.24 11.44 -6.15
N LYS A 115 0.72 12.04 -5.06
CA LYS A 115 1.90 12.91 -5.05
C LYS A 115 3.20 12.13 -4.85
N VAL A 116 3.13 10.88 -4.40
CA VAL A 116 4.30 10.04 -4.16
C VAL A 116 4.73 9.41 -5.50
N PRO A 117 5.90 9.78 -6.06
CA PRO A 117 6.30 9.32 -7.40
C PRO A 117 6.43 7.79 -7.51
N LEU A 118 6.74 7.12 -6.40
CA LEU A 118 6.82 5.65 -6.32
C LEU A 118 5.54 4.95 -6.79
N PHE A 119 4.38 5.60 -6.61
CA PHE A 119 3.08 5.01 -6.89
C PHE A 119 2.51 5.43 -8.24
N ASN A 120 3.22 6.20 -9.06
CA ASN A 120 2.66 6.72 -10.31
C ASN A 120 2.24 5.63 -11.31
N GLU A 121 2.90 4.47 -11.27
CA GLU A 121 2.58 3.32 -12.14
C GLU A 121 1.43 2.46 -11.62
N LEU A 122 0.97 2.70 -10.39
CA LEU A 122 -0.11 1.93 -9.77
C LEU A 122 -1.48 2.40 -10.23
N THR A 123 -2.35 1.43 -10.53
CA THR A 123 -3.78 1.67 -10.76
C THR A 123 -4.44 2.25 -9.50
N ASN A 124 -5.58 2.92 -9.68
CA ASN A 124 -6.36 3.45 -8.55
C ASN A 124 -6.75 2.34 -7.56
N TYR A 125 -6.97 1.11 -8.04
CA TYR A 125 -7.27 -0.03 -7.19
C TYR A 125 -6.09 -0.41 -6.28
N GLU A 126 -4.89 -0.52 -6.86
CA GLU A 126 -3.67 -0.83 -6.11
C GLU A 126 -3.34 0.28 -5.10
N ARG A 127 -3.44 1.55 -5.53
CA ARG A 127 -3.25 2.71 -4.65
C ARG A 127 -4.24 2.74 -3.49
N ASN A 128 -5.51 2.40 -3.74
CA ASN A 128 -6.51 2.31 -2.68
C ASN A 128 -6.19 1.18 -1.69
N ASN A 129 -5.77 0.00 -2.16
CA ASN A 129 -5.34 -1.07 -1.26
C ASN A 129 -4.17 -0.64 -0.36
N ILE A 130 -3.25 0.19 -0.87
CA ILE A 130 -2.18 0.81 -0.06
C ILE A 130 -2.77 1.80 0.95
N ALA A 131 -3.68 2.68 0.54
CA ALA A 131 -4.33 3.64 1.44
C ALA A 131 -4.97 2.98 2.68
N TYR A 132 -5.59 1.80 2.53
CA TYR A 132 -6.15 1.05 3.66
C TYR A 132 -5.09 0.48 4.62
N ALA A 133 -3.89 0.22 4.14
CA ALA A 133 -2.81 -0.33 4.94
C ALA A 133 -1.98 0.75 5.66
N LEU A 134 -2.14 2.02 5.30
CA LEU A 134 -1.36 3.11 5.86
C LEU A 134 -1.87 3.54 7.25
N GLN A 135 -0.90 3.84 8.11
CA GLN A 135 -1.13 4.40 9.43
C GLN A 135 -0.41 5.73 9.58
N THR A 136 -1.15 6.81 9.75
CA THR A 136 -0.59 8.13 10.07
C THR A 136 0.05 8.10 11.46
N ILE A 137 1.27 8.64 11.53
CA ILE A 137 1.99 8.91 12.77
C ILE A 137 2.49 10.35 12.72
N GLU A 138 2.35 11.06 13.84
CA GLU A 138 2.82 12.43 14.00
C GLU A 138 4.02 12.46 14.94
N PHE A 139 4.99 13.29 14.60
CA PHE A 139 6.25 13.48 15.31
C PHE A 139 6.49 14.96 15.54
N LYS A 140 7.13 15.27 16.67
CA LYS A 140 7.60 16.62 17.03
C LYS A 140 9.04 16.84 16.56
N ASP A 141 9.46 18.10 16.58
CA ASP A 141 10.82 18.46 16.18
C ASP A 141 11.86 17.62 16.94
N LYS A 142 12.82 17.06 16.19
CA LYS A 142 13.92 16.20 16.67
C LYS A 142 13.53 14.81 17.15
N ASP A 143 12.25 14.42 17.10
CA ASP A 143 11.87 13.04 17.41
C ASP A 143 12.60 12.05 16.50
N ILE A 144 13.03 10.93 17.09
CA ILE A 144 13.67 9.83 16.36
C ILE A 144 12.56 8.96 15.76
N ILE A 145 12.52 8.87 14.44
CA ILE A 145 11.56 8.04 13.71
C ILE A 145 12.15 6.65 13.46
N LEU A 146 13.42 6.61 13.04
CA LEU A 146 14.20 5.39 12.84
C LEU A 146 15.58 5.56 13.45
N LYS A 147 16.16 4.48 13.95
CA LYS A 147 17.51 4.49 14.50
C LYS A 147 18.39 3.49 13.75
N GLN A 148 19.57 3.95 13.34
CA GLN A 148 20.55 3.11 12.67
C GLN A 148 20.90 1.87 13.50
N GLY A 149 21.01 0.72 12.84
CA GLY A 149 21.37 -0.56 13.45
C GLY A 149 20.20 -1.30 14.10
N GLU A 150 19.01 -0.70 14.23
CA GLU A 150 17.83 -1.40 14.71
C GLU A 150 17.18 -2.25 13.60
N PRO A 151 16.48 -3.34 13.94
CA PRO A 151 15.68 -4.08 12.96
C PRO A 151 14.64 -3.18 12.29
N GLY A 152 14.44 -3.36 10.98
CA GLY A 152 13.40 -2.63 10.23
C GLY A 152 12.20 -3.50 9.90
N ASP A 153 11.01 -3.10 10.35
CA ASP A 153 9.76 -3.82 10.11
C ASP A 153 8.72 -3.01 9.33
N SER A 154 9.07 -1.79 8.92
CA SER A 154 8.15 -0.82 8.31
C SER A 154 8.89 0.18 7.42
N MET A 155 8.18 0.78 6.47
CA MET A 155 8.65 1.97 5.73
C MET A 155 7.67 3.13 5.93
N TYR A 156 8.08 4.33 5.55
CA TYR A 156 7.36 5.56 5.84
C TYR A 156 7.33 6.49 4.63
N PHE A 157 6.24 7.22 4.49
CA PHE A 157 6.05 8.25 3.47
C PHE A 157 5.79 9.59 4.16
N VAL A 158 6.47 10.65 3.77
CA VAL A 158 6.31 11.97 4.40
C VAL A 158 5.05 12.63 3.87
N GLU A 159 4.04 12.81 4.71
CA GLU A 159 2.79 13.52 4.37
C GLU A 159 2.96 15.04 4.49
N LYS A 160 3.63 15.48 5.56
CA LYS A 160 3.86 16.89 5.90
C LYS A 160 5.15 17.02 6.72
N GLY A 161 5.83 18.14 6.59
CA GLY A 161 7.06 18.43 7.33
C GLY A 161 8.29 17.91 6.60
N LEU A 162 9.39 17.75 7.32
CA LEU A 162 10.67 17.35 6.76
C LEU A 162 11.34 16.36 7.71
N VAL A 163 12.02 15.36 7.17
CA VAL A 163 12.90 14.48 7.96
C VAL A 163 14.34 14.63 7.51
N LYS A 164 15.27 14.49 8.44
CA LYS A 164 16.71 14.40 8.16
C LYS A 164 17.18 12.97 8.40
N CYS A 165 17.95 12.44 7.47
CA CYS A 165 18.60 11.14 7.58
C CYS A 165 20.07 11.36 7.94
N THR A 166 20.56 10.61 8.91
CA THR A 166 21.95 10.67 9.35
C THR A 166 22.55 9.28 9.46
N ILE A 167 23.87 9.20 9.26
CA ILE A 167 24.64 7.98 9.48
C ILE A 167 25.71 8.31 10.50
N LYS A 168 25.81 7.48 11.52
CA LYS A 168 26.88 7.52 12.51
C LYS A 168 28.09 6.77 11.97
N ASP A 169 29.13 7.53 11.66
CA ASP A 169 30.47 7.03 11.38
C ASP A 169 31.25 6.89 12.69
N LYS A 170 32.08 5.85 12.83
CA LYS A 170 32.86 5.60 14.06
C LYS A 170 33.93 6.65 14.31
N ILE A 171 34.44 7.28 13.26
CA ILE A 171 35.58 8.20 13.27
C ILE A 171 35.08 9.64 13.24
N GLU A 172 34.12 9.95 12.36
CA GLU A 172 33.69 11.33 12.10
C GLU A 172 32.37 11.72 12.78
N GLY A 173 31.76 10.81 13.55
CA GLY A 173 30.52 11.06 14.26
C GLY A 173 29.27 10.99 13.37
N GLU A 174 28.19 11.66 13.79
CA GLU A 174 26.91 11.61 13.06
C GLU A 174 26.90 12.64 11.92
N LYS A 175 26.80 12.16 10.68
CA LYS A 175 26.74 12.99 9.47
C LYS A 175 25.36 12.94 8.83
N GLU A 176 24.84 14.09 8.41
CA GLU A 176 23.62 14.17 7.63
C GLU A 176 23.87 13.71 6.19
N VAL A 177 23.01 12.82 5.68
CA VAL A 177 23.16 12.20 4.35
C VAL A 177 22.02 12.55 3.41
N SER A 178 20.87 12.96 3.94
CA SER A 178 19.70 13.33 3.13
C SER A 178 18.68 14.12 3.96
N LYS A 179 17.87 14.94 3.28
CA LYS A 179 16.63 15.51 3.80
C LYS A 179 15.48 15.12 2.89
N ILE A 180 14.37 14.71 3.47
CA ILE A 180 13.23 14.17 2.74
C ILE A 180 11.98 14.96 3.15
N GLY A 181 11.31 15.54 2.16
CA GLY A 181 10.08 16.31 2.33
C GLY A 181 8.84 15.56 1.83
N PRO A 182 7.69 16.26 1.77
CA PRO A 182 6.41 15.65 1.41
C PRO A 182 6.45 14.94 0.05
N GLY A 183 5.86 13.74 -0.01
CA GLY A 183 5.90 12.87 -1.19
C GLY A 183 7.14 11.98 -1.29
N GLY A 184 8.18 12.26 -0.49
CA GLY A 184 9.32 11.37 -0.31
C GLY A 184 9.02 10.22 0.65
N TYR A 185 9.89 9.22 0.65
CA TYR A 185 9.76 8.02 1.51
C TYR A 185 11.12 7.61 2.07
N PHE A 186 11.10 6.79 3.12
CA PHE A 186 12.30 6.24 3.76
C PHE A 186 12.03 4.93 4.50
N GLY A 187 13.11 4.22 4.83
CA GLY A 187 13.05 2.97 5.59
C GLY A 187 12.82 1.72 4.74
N GLU A 188 12.78 1.85 3.41
CA GLU A 188 12.66 0.77 2.45
C GLU A 188 13.86 -0.17 2.43
N LEU A 189 15.08 0.32 2.69
CA LEU A 189 16.30 -0.48 2.56
C LEU A 189 16.27 -1.72 3.45
N ALA A 190 15.90 -1.57 4.72
CA ALA A 190 15.80 -2.68 5.66
C ALA A 190 14.69 -3.69 5.27
N LEU A 191 13.70 -3.25 4.48
CA LEU A 191 12.68 -4.16 3.95
C LEU A 191 13.20 -4.94 2.75
N LEU A 192 13.99 -4.30 1.88
CA LEU A 192 14.54 -4.89 0.66
C LEU A 192 15.72 -5.84 0.89
N SER A 193 16.64 -5.47 1.79
CA SER A 193 17.90 -6.20 2.02
C SER A 193 17.86 -7.15 3.22
N GLU A 194 16.79 -7.11 4.01
CA GLU A 194 16.65 -7.82 5.29
C GLU A 194 17.78 -7.51 6.31
N LYS A 195 18.47 -6.37 6.12
CA LYS A 195 19.48 -5.86 7.05
C LYS A 195 18.88 -4.84 8.04
N PRO A 196 19.56 -4.55 9.15
CA PRO A 196 19.15 -3.47 10.05
C PRO A 196 19.07 -2.09 9.36
N ARG A 197 18.46 -1.11 10.03
CA ARG A 197 18.34 0.26 9.51
C ARG A 197 19.71 0.83 9.17
N ALA A 198 19.86 1.22 7.91
CA ALA A 198 21.10 1.80 7.38
C ALA A 198 21.43 3.18 7.96
N ALA A 199 20.42 3.95 8.37
CA ALA A 199 20.54 5.31 8.84
C ALA A 199 19.53 5.59 9.96
N SER A 200 19.84 6.59 10.80
CA SER A 200 18.86 7.18 11.70
C SER A 200 18.06 8.24 10.95
N VAL A 201 16.79 8.42 11.31
CA VAL A 201 15.89 9.41 10.71
C VAL A 201 15.21 10.20 11.82
N TYR A 202 15.28 11.52 11.71
CA TYR A 202 14.72 12.45 12.70
C TYR A 202 13.73 13.40 12.05
N ALA A 203 12.66 13.72 12.76
CA ALA A 203 11.75 14.80 12.38
C ALA A 203 12.45 16.16 12.47
N THR A 204 12.15 17.05 11.52
CA THR A 204 12.62 18.43 11.48
C THR A 204 11.39 19.34 11.47
N GLY A 205 11.04 19.88 12.64
CA GLY A 205 9.75 20.47 12.92
C GLY A 205 8.62 19.44 13.06
N ASP A 206 7.39 19.93 13.23
CA ASP A 206 6.18 19.10 13.25
C ASP A 206 6.06 18.31 11.93
N THR A 207 6.16 16.99 12.04
CA THR A 207 6.25 16.08 10.90
C THR A 207 5.17 15.01 10.98
N LYS A 208 4.54 14.74 9.84
CA LYS A 208 3.50 13.72 9.71
C LYS A 208 3.92 12.72 8.65
N VAL A 209 3.86 11.44 8.98
CA VAL A 209 4.24 10.35 8.08
C VAL A 209 3.15 9.28 8.00
N ALA A 210 3.05 8.63 6.86
CA ALA A 210 2.25 7.42 6.67
C ALA A 210 3.17 6.20 6.79
N LYS A 211 2.92 5.34 7.79
CA LYS A 211 3.64 4.08 8.03
C LYS A 211 2.99 2.94 7.24
N LEU A 212 3.82 2.12 6.60
CA LEU A 212 3.44 0.85 5.97
C LEU A 212 4.23 -0.29 6.60
N SER A 213 3.53 -1.33 7.07
CA SER A 213 4.16 -2.50 7.71
C SER A 213 4.90 -3.39 6.70
N ARG A 214 5.86 -4.21 7.16
CA ARG A 214 6.54 -5.21 6.33
C ARG A 214 5.54 -6.16 5.64
N LYS A 215 4.56 -6.67 6.39
CA LYS A 215 3.53 -7.55 5.85
C LYS A 215 2.77 -6.91 4.69
N ASP A 216 2.43 -5.62 4.83
CA ASP A 216 1.73 -4.89 3.77
C ASP A 216 2.66 -4.47 2.64
N PHE A 217 3.93 -4.19 2.92
CA PHE A 217 4.96 -3.95 1.91
C PHE A 217 5.09 -5.14 0.96
N ASP A 218 5.29 -6.35 1.51
CA ASP A 218 5.47 -7.57 0.72
C ASP A 218 4.22 -7.88 -0.12
N ARG A 219 3.05 -7.63 0.45
CA ARG A 219 1.74 -7.90 -0.17
C ARG A 219 1.35 -6.88 -1.23
N LEU A 220 1.63 -5.60 -1.02
CA LEU A 220 1.05 -4.51 -1.82
C LEU A 220 2.05 -3.84 -2.75
N LEU A 221 3.35 -3.86 -2.44
CA LEU A 221 4.37 -3.14 -3.21
C LEU A 221 5.19 -4.04 -4.12
N GLY A 222 4.76 -5.28 -4.39
CA GLY A 222 5.41 -6.18 -5.34
C GLY A 222 5.74 -5.51 -6.69
N ASN A 223 4.77 -4.78 -7.27
CA ASN A 223 4.94 -4.07 -8.55
C ASN A 223 5.86 -2.84 -8.45
N CYS A 224 6.13 -2.34 -7.24
CA CYS A 224 7.01 -1.21 -7.00
C CYS A 224 8.42 -1.63 -6.54
N GLN A 225 8.67 -2.92 -6.29
CA GLN A 225 9.95 -3.39 -5.77
C GLN A 225 11.12 -3.07 -6.70
N ASP A 226 10.90 -3.11 -8.02
CA ASP A 226 11.96 -2.79 -8.98
C ASP A 226 12.35 -1.30 -8.93
N ILE A 227 11.35 -0.41 -8.78
CA ILE A 227 11.60 1.03 -8.60
C ILE A 227 12.35 1.27 -7.29
N LEU A 228 11.94 0.60 -6.22
CA LEU A 228 12.59 0.69 -4.91
C LEU A 228 14.04 0.20 -4.95
N LYS A 229 14.32 -0.94 -5.60
CA LYS A 229 15.68 -1.48 -5.77
C LYS A 229 16.57 -0.53 -6.57
N ARG A 230 16.07 0.01 -7.69
CA ARG A 230 16.82 1.00 -8.49
C ARG A 230 17.17 2.25 -7.68
N ASN A 231 16.23 2.75 -6.89
CA ASN A 231 16.44 3.93 -6.04
C ASN A 231 17.40 3.62 -4.88
N ALA A 232 17.32 2.41 -4.31
CA ALA A 232 18.26 1.92 -3.30
C ALA A 232 19.69 1.92 -3.84
N GLU A 233 19.94 1.31 -5.00
CA GLU A 233 21.27 1.29 -5.65
C GLU A 233 21.83 2.70 -5.91
N ALA A 234 20.96 3.64 -6.30
CA ALA A 234 21.36 5.03 -6.51
C ALA A 234 21.79 5.69 -5.19
N TYR A 235 21.07 5.42 -4.10
CA TYR A 235 21.42 5.87 -2.76
C TYR A 235 22.74 5.25 -2.27
N GLU A 236 22.96 3.94 -2.49
CA GLU A 236 24.23 3.29 -2.14
C GLU A 236 25.43 3.97 -2.83
N LYS A 237 25.27 4.28 -4.12
CA LYS A 237 26.29 4.99 -4.90
C LYS A 237 26.55 6.40 -4.35
N GLN A 238 25.53 7.09 -3.85
CA GLN A 238 25.70 8.40 -3.20
C GLN A 238 26.44 8.25 -1.87
N LEU A 239 26.09 7.27 -1.04
CA LEU A 239 26.80 7.02 0.22
C LEU A 239 28.28 6.71 0.00
N ARG A 240 28.62 5.89 -0.98
CA ARG A 240 30.03 5.61 -1.34
C ARG A 240 30.79 6.85 -1.79
N LYS A 241 30.14 7.86 -2.36
CA LYS A 241 30.78 9.13 -2.70
C LYS A 241 31.02 10.01 -1.47
N VAL A 242 30.09 10.00 -0.52
CA VAL A 242 30.16 10.84 0.70
C VAL A 242 31.13 10.26 1.72
N PHE A 243 31.19 8.93 1.88
CA PHE A 243 31.99 8.25 2.91
C PHE A 243 33.14 7.39 2.34
N GLY A 244 33.33 7.36 1.02
CA GLY A 244 34.38 6.56 0.37
C GLY A 244 34.10 5.05 0.34
N SER A 245 35.16 4.23 0.34
CA SER A 245 35.08 2.75 0.41
C SER A 245 35.21 2.23 1.85
N SER A 246 34.63 2.94 2.82
CA SER A 246 34.74 2.54 4.23
C SER A 246 34.04 1.19 4.47
N LYS A 247 34.69 0.27 5.19
CA LYS A 247 34.14 -1.05 5.57
C LYS A 247 32.79 -0.97 6.29
N ASP A 248 32.50 0.17 6.93
CA ASP A 248 31.22 0.39 7.60
C ASP A 248 30.06 0.55 6.60
N ILE A 249 30.31 1.01 5.36
CA ILE A 249 29.28 1.07 4.30
C ILE A 249 28.88 -0.34 3.84
N GLU A 250 29.83 -1.29 3.73
CA GLU A 250 29.53 -2.69 3.38
C GLU A 250 28.70 -3.41 4.46
N SER A 251 28.68 -2.90 5.70
CA SER A 251 27.83 -3.42 6.78
C SER A 251 26.43 -2.79 6.82
N ILE A 252 26.27 -1.64 6.14
CA ILE A 252 25.05 -0.82 6.07
C ILE A 252 24.24 -1.15 4.80
N LEU A 253 24.93 -1.43 3.69
CA LEU A 253 24.41 -1.92 2.42
C LEU A 253 24.28 -3.44 2.46
#